data_AF-I3DFC0-F1
#
_entry.id   AF-I3DFC0-F1
#
_cell.length_a   1.000
_cell.length_b   1.000
_cell.length_c   1.000
_cell.angle_alpha   90.00
_cell.angle_beta   90.00
_cell.angle_gamma   90.00
#
_symmetry.space_group_name_H-M   'P 1'
#
loop_
_entity.id
_entity.type
_entity.pdbx_description
1 polymer ?
#
loop_
_entity_poly.entity_id
_entity_poly.type
_entity_poly.pdbx_seq_one_letter_code
_entity_poly.pdbx_strand_id
1 'polypeptide(L)'
;MLPVALTSFGYHHSVATMRAYYGEERKAKYAILLGTIIALALYLLWILSIFGNLPRNHFSSIIAHDGNLDILLNTLSNICSNEVKQAIHAFSIAAILSSFIGVGLGLFAFLADFFKFDNSKLGRTKSWAVTFLPPLCLSLLFPLGFLKAIGYAGAVATIWACIIPAVLAYKSRKMPKGNEGFIVGGGTAMLVIVILFGICTAIFHFLAMNGGLPTFKG
;
A
#
# COMPACT_ATOMS: atom_id res chain seq x y z
N MET A 1 -1.41 9.25 8.85
CA MET A 1 -0.94 7.85 8.97
C MET A 1 -1.95 6.84 8.43
N LEU A 2 -3.26 6.96 8.72
CA LEU A 2 -4.26 5.98 8.28
C LEU A 2 -4.25 5.67 6.76
N PRO A 3 -4.13 6.64 5.84
CA PRO A 3 -4.09 6.35 4.40
C PRO A 3 -2.86 5.55 4.00
N VAL A 4 -1.69 5.88 4.58
CA VAL A 4 -0.44 5.17 4.33
C VAL A 4 -0.55 3.72 4.82
N ALA A 5 -1.10 3.51 6.02
CA ALA A 5 -1.33 2.18 6.56
C ALA A 5 -2.28 1.35 5.68
N LEU A 6 -3.35 1.96 5.13
CA LEU A 6 -4.23 1.28 4.19
C LEU A 6 -3.47 0.86 2.92
N THR A 7 -2.63 1.74 2.36
CA THR A 7 -1.78 1.41 1.20
C THR A 7 -0.79 0.29 1.49
N SER A 8 -0.25 0.22 2.72
CA SER A 8 0.66 -0.87 3.14
C SER A 8 0.01 -2.26 3.08
N PHE A 9 -1.32 -2.34 3.12
CA PHE A 9 -2.08 -3.60 2.98
C PHE A 9 -2.86 -3.68 1.65
N GLY A 10 -2.25 -3.19 0.57
CA GLY A 10 -2.83 -3.08 -0.77
C GLY A 10 -3.03 -4.37 -1.57
N TYR A 11 -3.37 -5.51 -0.96
CA TYR A 11 -3.50 -6.81 -1.66
C TYR A 11 -4.86 -7.05 -2.36
N HIS A 12 -5.79 -6.08 -2.28
CA HIS A 12 -7.20 -6.27 -2.65
C HIS A 12 -7.40 -6.68 -4.12
N HIS A 13 -6.54 -6.23 -5.03
CA HIS A 13 -6.58 -6.61 -6.45
C HIS A 13 -6.22 -8.09 -6.67
N SER A 14 -5.45 -8.70 -5.77
CA SER A 14 -5.00 -10.10 -5.87
C SER A 14 -6.00 -11.09 -5.28
N VAL A 15 -7.04 -10.64 -4.59
CA VAL A 15 -7.98 -11.51 -3.86
C VAL A 15 -8.70 -12.48 -4.81
N ALA A 16 -9.15 -11.99 -5.96
CA ALA A 16 -9.81 -12.83 -6.97
C ALA A 16 -8.86 -13.89 -7.54
N THR A 17 -7.62 -13.50 -7.84
CA THR A 17 -6.57 -14.42 -8.31
C THR A 17 -6.22 -15.48 -7.27
N MET A 18 -6.12 -15.11 -5.99
CA MET A 18 -5.89 -16.06 -4.91
C MET A 18 -7.03 -17.06 -4.78
N ARG A 19 -8.29 -16.61 -4.86
CA ARG A 19 -9.46 -17.52 -4.87
C ARG A 19 -9.40 -18.48 -6.06
N ALA A 20 -9.07 -17.98 -7.24
CA ALA A 20 -8.95 -18.81 -8.45
C ALA A 20 -7.81 -19.84 -8.34
N TYR A 21 -6.65 -19.43 -7.83
CA TYR A 21 -5.48 -20.29 -7.65
C TYR A 21 -5.74 -21.45 -6.68
N TYR A 22 -6.33 -21.17 -5.52
CA TYR A 22 -6.61 -22.20 -4.52
C TYR A 22 -7.86 -23.04 -4.83
N GLY A 23 -8.74 -22.57 -5.72
CA GLY A 23 -10.01 -23.23 -6.07
C GLY A 23 -11.04 -23.30 -4.93
N GLU A 24 -10.68 -22.82 -3.73
CA GLU A 24 -11.47 -22.94 -2.51
C GLU A 24 -11.33 -21.68 -1.65
N GLU A 25 -12.47 -21.08 -1.28
CA GLU A 25 -12.51 -19.78 -0.58
C GLU A 25 -11.87 -19.85 0.82
N ARG A 26 -11.98 -20.99 1.52
CA ARG A 26 -11.40 -21.17 2.86
C ARG A 26 -9.88 -21.16 2.82
N LYS A 27 -9.27 -21.87 1.85
CA LYS A 27 -7.82 -21.87 1.65
C LYS A 27 -7.31 -20.49 1.27
N ALA A 28 -7.98 -19.83 0.33
CA ALA A 28 -7.65 -18.46 -0.07
C ALA A 28 -7.74 -17.48 1.12
N LYS A 29 -8.79 -17.58 1.95
CA LYS A 29 -8.93 -16.78 3.18
C LYS A 29 -7.74 -16.97 4.12
N TYR A 30 -7.34 -18.21 4.41
CA TYR A 30 -6.22 -18.47 5.31
C TYR A 30 -4.88 -18.01 4.72
N ALA A 31 -4.65 -18.20 3.43
CA ALA A 31 -3.46 -17.70 2.75
C ALA A 31 -3.36 -16.17 2.84
N ILE A 32 -4.46 -15.45 2.58
CA ILE A 32 -4.52 -13.98 2.70
C ILE A 32 -4.31 -13.55 4.16
N LEU A 33 -4.96 -14.21 5.12
CA LEU A 33 -4.83 -13.86 6.54
C LEU A 33 -3.40 -14.06 7.04
N LEU A 34 -2.80 -15.23 6.77
CA LEU A 34 -1.42 -15.52 7.18
C LEU A 34 -0.43 -14.57 6.50
N GLY A 35 -0.58 -14.32 5.19
CA GLY A 35 0.25 -13.35 4.47
C GLY A 35 0.15 -11.94 5.08
N THR A 36 -1.06 -11.52 5.47
CA THR A 36 -1.29 -10.22 6.12
C THR A 36 -0.66 -10.16 7.51
N ILE A 37 -0.74 -11.24 8.30
CA ILE A 37 -0.10 -11.33 9.63
C ILE A 37 1.43 -11.27 9.50
N ILE A 38 2.01 -11.98 8.52
CA ILE A 38 3.44 -11.93 8.25
C ILE A 38 3.86 -10.51 7.87
N ALA A 39 3.13 -9.86 6.95
CA ALA A 39 3.42 -8.48 6.57
C ALA A 39 3.34 -7.52 7.77
N LEU A 40 2.31 -7.65 8.61
CA LEU A 40 2.17 -6.86 9.83
C LEU A 40 3.34 -7.07 10.79
N ALA A 41 3.76 -8.31 11.03
CA ALA A 41 4.89 -8.62 11.90
C ALA A 41 6.19 -7.98 11.38
N LEU A 42 6.44 -8.04 10.07
CA LEU A 42 7.59 -7.40 9.44
C LEU A 42 7.53 -5.87 9.55
N TYR A 43 6.35 -5.26 9.37
CA TYR A 43 6.17 -3.82 9.56
C TYR A 43 6.41 -3.39 11.00
N LEU A 44 5.90 -4.15 11.98
CA LEU A 44 6.13 -3.85 13.39
C LEU A 44 7.61 -4.01 13.75
N LEU A 45 8.26 -5.08 13.28
CA LEU A 45 9.69 -5.28 13.47
C LEU A 45 10.47 -4.10 12.90
N TRP A 46 10.16 -3.68 11.68
CA TRP A 46 10.78 -2.52 11.04
C TRP A 46 10.58 -1.24 11.87
N ILE A 47 9.34 -0.89 12.20
CA ILE A 47 9.01 0.32 12.99
C ILE A 47 9.75 0.30 14.33
N LEU A 48 9.71 -0.81 15.06
CA LEU A 48 10.40 -0.95 16.36
C LEU A 48 11.91 -0.83 16.21
N SER A 49 12.49 -1.40 15.15
CA SER A 49 13.92 -1.36 14.90
C SER A 49 14.39 0.07 14.58
N ILE A 50 13.64 0.79 13.75
CA ILE A 50 13.97 2.17 13.36
C ILE A 50 13.72 3.12 14.52
N PHE A 51 12.48 3.21 15.03
CA PHE A 51 12.11 4.20 16.05
C PHE A 51 12.59 3.85 17.45
N GLY A 52 12.95 2.59 17.72
CA GLY A 52 13.60 2.19 18.96
C GLY A 52 15.08 2.58 19.04
N ASN A 53 15.76 2.74 17.89
CA ASN A 53 17.18 3.10 17.83
C ASN A 53 17.43 4.55 17.39
N LEU A 54 16.44 5.22 16.78
CA LEU A 54 16.58 6.59 16.31
C LEU A 54 16.38 7.59 17.48
N PRO A 55 17.40 8.37 17.85
CA PRO A 55 17.28 9.34 18.94
C PRO A 55 16.35 10.51 18.56
N ARG A 56 15.59 11.02 19.54
CA ARG A 56 14.49 11.97 19.31
C ARG A 56 14.95 13.31 18.71
N ASN A 57 16.17 13.76 19.01
CA ASN A 57 16.76 14.97 18.44
C ASN A 57 16.90 14.93 16.90
N HIS A 58 16.92 13.74 16.30
CA HIS A 58 16.97 13.59 14.84
C HIS A 58 15.59 13.65 14.16
N PHE A 59 14.49 13.56 14.92
CA PHE A 59 13.15 13.51 14.34
C PHE A 59 12.77 14.81 13.64
N SER A 60 13.18 15.97 14.18
CA SER A 60 12.89 17.28 13.61
C SER A 60 13.45 17.42 12.18
N SER A 61 14.68 16.95 11.94
CA SER A 61 15.31 16.97 10.63
C SER A 61 14.56 16.09 9.61
N ILE A 62 14.15 14.89 10.03
CA ILE A 62 13.41 13.95 9.17
C ILE A 62 12.01 14.49 8.86
N ILE A 63 11.32 15.06 9.85
CA ILE A 63 10.00 15.67 9.68
C ILE A 63 10.08 16.91 8.78
N ALA A 64 11.13 17.72 8.89
CA ALA A 64 11.35 18.88 8.03
C ALA A 64 11.45 18.51 6.53
N HIS A 65 11.81 17.27 6.23
CA HIS A 65 11.87 16.75 4.86
C HIS A 65 10.71 15.78 4.55
N ASP A 66 9.53 16.03 5.12
CA ASP A 66 8.31 15.25 4.90
C ASP A 66 8.48 13.75 5.21
N GLY A 67 9.38 13.36 6.11
CA GLY A 67 9.60 11.95 6.44
C GLY A 67 10.24 11.13 5.31
N ASN A 68 11.04 11.77 4.46
CA ASN A 68 11.75 11.13 3.36
C ASN A 68 12.57 9.90 3.82
N LEU A 69 12.42 8.80 3.08
CA LEU A 69 13.04 7.52 3.39
C LEU A 69 14.57 7.57 3.31
N ASP A 70 15.12 8.22 2.29
CA ASP A 70 16.57 8.30 2.10
C ASP A 70 17.22 9.09 3.24
N ILE A 71 16.59 10.17 3.69
CA ILE A 71 17.05 10.97 4.83
C ILE A 71 16.97 10.16 6.13
N LEU A 72 15.89 9.39 6.32
CA LEU A 72 15.75 8.48 7.46
C LEU A 72 16.87 7.43 7.48
N LEU A 73 17.09 6.75 6.36
CA LEU A 73 18.11 5.70 6.22
C LEU A 73 19.52 6.27 6.40
N ASN A 74 19.82 7.43 5.82
CA ASN A 74 21.11 8.11 5.99
C ASN A 74 21.34 8.49 7.45
N THR A 75 20.33 9.06 8.12
CA THR A 75 20.42 9.45 9.53
C THR A 75 20.66 8.23 10.42
N LEU A 76 19.89 7.16 10.23
CA LEU A 76 20.05 5.93 11.00
C LEU A 76 21.41 5.27 10.75
N SER A 77 21.87 5.28 9.50
CA SER A 77 23.16 4.71 9.12
C SER A 77 24.37 5.42 9.74
N ASN A 78 24.21 6.68 10.18
CA ASN A 78 25.26 7.43 10.87
C ASN A 78 25.32 7.15 12.37
N ILE A 79 24.30 6.48 12.92
CA ILE A 79 24.15 6.23 14.36
C ILE A 79 24.41 4.75 14.68
N CYS A 80 24.23 3.86 13.70
CA CYS A 80 24.47 2.42 13.84
C CYS A 80 25.91 2.00 13.51
N SER A 81 26.30 0.78 13.91
CA SER A 81 27.56 0.17 13.48
C SER A 81 27.58 -0.06 11.96
N ASN A 82 28.79 -0.22 11.39
CA ASN A 82 28.96 -0.41 9.94
C ASN A 82 28.23 -1.65 9.42
N GLU A 83 28.18 -2.72 10.20
CA GLU A 83 27.51 -3.99 9.86
C GLU A 83 25.99 -3.80 9.81
N VAL A 84 25.43 -3.12 10.80
CA VAL A 84 23.99 -2.82 10.88
C VAL A 84 23.59 -1.88 9.74
N LYS A 85 24.42 -0.87 9.44
CA LYS A 85 24.25 0.01 8.29
C LYS A 85 24.17 -0.77 6.98
N GLN A 86 25.11 -1.68 6.74
CA GLN A 86 25.14 -2.47 5.51
C GLN A 86 23.93 -3.39 5.39
N ALA A 87 23.50 -4.01 6.51
CA ALA A 87 22.31 -4.84 6.56
C ALA A 87 21.03 -4.05 6.24
N ILE A 88 20.83 -2.87 6.85
CA ILE A 88 19.68 -2.00 6.60
C ILE A 88 19.64 -1.55 5.14
N HIS A 89 20.79 -1.17 4.58
CA HIS A 89 20.88 -0.72 3.20
C HIS A 89 20.57 -1.84 2.21
N ALA A 90 21.14 -3.02 2.41
CA ALA A 90 20.87 -4.20 1.59
C ALA A 90 19.40 -4.61 1.65
N PHE A 91 18.81 -4.65 2.85
CA PHE A 91 17.39 -4.94 3.04
C PHE A 91 16.50 -3.92 2.34
N SER A 92 16.79 -2.62 2.49
CA SER A 92 15.99 -1.55 1.88
C SER A 92 16.01 -1.64 0.35
N ILE A 93 17.18 -1.86 -0.26
CA ILE A 93 17.30 -2.06 -1.70
C ILE A 93 16.52 -3.30 -2.15
N ALA A 94 16.69 -4.43 -1.46
CA ALA A 94 16.00 -5.67 -1.80
C ALA A 94 14.46 -5.51 -1.69
N ALA A 95 13.97 -4.83 -0.66
CA ALA A 95 12.55 -4.55 -0.45
C ALA A 95 11.98 -3.64 -1.55
N ILE A 96 12.69 -2.55 -1.88
CA ILE A 96 12.28 -1.62 -2.94
C ILE A 96 12.28 -2.34 -4.29
N LEU A 97 13.34 -3.08 -4.63
CA LEU A 97 13.48 -3.76 -5.92
C LEU A 97 12.41 -4.84 -6.10
N SER A 98 12.20 -5.69 -5.08
CA SER A 98 11.19 -6.75 -5.14
C SER A 98 9.76 -6.19 -5.25
N SER A 99 9.45 -5.13 -4.50
CA SER A 99 8.17 -4.43 -4.60
C SER A 99 7.98 -3.79 -5.97
N PHE A 100 9.00 -3.11 -6.48
CA PHE A 100 8.97 -2.46 -7.80
C PHE A 100 8.75 -3.47 -8.93
N ILE A 101 9.42 -4.63 -8.89
CA ILE A 101 9.20 -5.69 -9.89
C ILE A 101 7.77 -6.23 -9.79
N GLY A 102 7.31 -6.57 -8.59
CA GLY A 102 5.98 -7.15 -8.40
C GLY A 102 4.85 -6.22 -8.85
N VAL A 103 4.83 -4.99 -8.32
CA VAL A 103 3.81 -3.99 -8.64
C VAL A 103 3.96 -3.47 -10.06
N GLY A 104 5.19 -3.22 -10.51
CA GLY A 104 5.49 -2.73 -11.85
C GLY A 104 5.06 -3.70 -12.95
N LEU A 105 5.30 -5.00 -12.78
CA LEU A 105 4.81 -6.02 -13.73
C LEU A 105 3.29 -6.12 -13.73
N GLY A 106 2.64 -6.01 -12.57
CA GLY A 106 1.18 -5.99 -12.46
C GLY A 106 0.56 -4.80 -13.18
N LEU A 107 1.11 -3.59 -12.96
CA LEU A 107 0.68 -2.37 -13.63
C LEU A 107 0.96 -2.43 -15.14
N PHE A 108 2.11 -2.97 -15.54
CA PHE A 108 2.47 -3.17 -16.94
C PHE A 108 1.43 -4.02 -17.67
N ALA A 109 1.07 -5.18 -17.09
CA ALA A 109 0.06 -6.06 -17.67
C ALA A 109 -1.31 -5.39 -17.72
N PHE A 110 -1.71 -4.73 -16.63
CA PHE A 110 -2.99 -4.01 -16.57
C PHE A 110 -3.09 -2.91 -17.64
N LEU A 111 -2.07 -2.08 -17.80
CA LEU A 111 -2.08 -0.99 -18.78
C LEU A 111 -1.99 -1.51 -20.22
N ALA A 112 -1.24 -2.59 -20.45
CA ALA A 112 -1.21 -3.25 -21.75
C ALA A 112 -2.62 -3.71 -22.16
N ASP A 113 -3.35 -4.35 -21.25
CA ASP A 113 -4.73 -4.81 -21.48
C ASP A 113 -5.69 -3.62 -21.64
N PHE A 114 -5.57 -2.60 -20.79
CA PHE A 114 -6.43 -1.41 -20.79
C PHE A 114 -6.34 -0.64 -22.11
N PHE A 115 -5.13 -0.41 -22.61
CA PHE A 115 -4.91 0.27 -23.90
C PHE A 115 -4.96 -0.69 -25.10
N LYS A 116 -5.16 -1.99 -24.86
CA LYS A 116 -5.18 -3.05 -25.88
C LYS A 116 -3.89 -3.09 -26.71
N PHE A 117 -2.75 -2.89 -26.07
CA PHE A 117 -1.45 -3.02 -26.73
C PHE A 117 -1.16 -4.48 -27.03
N ASP A 118 -0.58 -4.74 -28.19
CA ASP A 118 -0.23 -6.09 -28.61
C ASP A 118 1.10 -6.58 -27.98
N ASN A 119 1.38 -7.87 -28.13
CA ASN A 119 2.63 -8.46 -27.64
C ASN A 119 3.83 -8.24 -28.59
N SER A 120 3.70 -7.38 -29.60
CA SER A 120 4.81 -7.03 -30.49
C SER A 120 5.88 -6.26 -29.72
N LYS A 121 7.10 -6.15 -30.27
CA LYS A 121 8.16 -5.32 -29.66
C LYS A 121 7.67 -3.89 -29.43
N LEU A 122 6.97 -3.32 -30.41
CA LEU A 122 6.46 -1.96 -30.35
C LEU A 122 5.30 -1.82 -29.34
N GLY A 123 4.40 -2.80 -29.26
CA GLY A 123 3.35 -2.85 -28.25
C GLY A 123 3.91 -2.93 -26.83
N ARG A 124 4.88 -3.82 -26.60
CA ARG A 124 5.55 -3.92 -25.29
C ARG A 124 6.33 -2.67 -24.90
N THR A 125 6.97 -2.00 -25.86
CA THR A 125 7.63 -0.70 -25.60
C THR A 125 6.61 0.38 -25.23
N LYS A 126 5.44 0.41 -25.87
CA LYS A 126 4.34 1.31 -25.48
C LYS A 126 3.88 1.02 -24.05
N SER A 127 3.59 -0.24 -23.72
CA SER A 127 3.20 -0.65 -22.37
C SER A 127 4.25 -0.25 -21.33
N TRP A 128 5.53 -0.45 -21.64
CA TRP A 128 6.64 -0.03 -20.77
C TRP A 128 6.64 1.48 -20.57
N ALA A 129 6.49 2.25 -21.65
CA ALA A 129 6.52 3.70 -21.61
C ALA A 129 5.39 4.27 -20.72
N VAL A 130 4.14 3.84 -20.91
CA VAL A 130 3.02 4.33 -20.06
C VAL A 130 3.09 3.83 -18.62
N THR A 131 3.77 2.71 -18.37
CA THR A 131 3.93 2.17 -17.00
C THR A 131 4.99 2.93 -16.22
N PHE A 132 6.15 3.20 -16.83
CA PHE A 132 7.32 3.67 -16.09
C PHE A 132 7.68 5.13 -16.33
N LEU A 133 7.36 5.73 -17.49
CA LEU A 133 7.68 7.13 -17.73
C LEU A 133 6.88 8.10 -16.85
N PRO A 134 5.56 7.95 -16.64
CA PRO A 134 4.83 8.90 -15.81
C PRO A 134 5.33 8.93 -14.36
N PRO A 135 5.52 7.78 -13.65
CA PRO A 135 6.12 7.79 -12.32
C PRO A 135 7.54 8.38 -12.30
N LEU A 136 8.37 8.10 -13.32
CA LEU A 136 9.72 8.64 -13.43
C LEU A 136 9.73 10.16 -13.61
N CYS A 137 8.89 10.69 -14.50
CA CYS A 137 8.76 12.14 -14.69
C CYS A 137 8.29 12.81 -13.40
N LEU A 138 7.31 12.24 -12.71
CA LEU A 138 6.83 12.77 -11.44
C LEU A 138 7.91 12.71 -10.34
N SER A 139 8.73 11.66 -10.28
CA SER A 139 9.81 11.58 -9.30
C SER A 139 10.92 12.61 -9.56
N LEU A 140 11.19 12.94 -10.81
CA LEU A 140 12.17 13.96 -11.18
C LEU A 140 11.66 15.39 -10.91
N LEU A 141 10.38 15.65 -11.17
CA LEU A 141 9.76 16.97 -10.95
C LEU A 141 9.43 17.23 -9.48
N PHE A 142 9.14 16.18 -8.70
CA PHE A 142 8.72 16.27 -7.30
C PHE A 142 9.51 15.27 -6.42
N PRO A 143 10.78 15.54 -6.11
CA PRO A 143 11.67 14.60 -5.41
C PRO A 143 11.22 14.24 -3.99
N LEU A 144 10.46 15.12 -3.31
CA LEU A 144 9.85 14.86 -2.00
C LEU A 144 8.36 14.47 -2.11
N GLY A 145 7.87 14.22 -3.32
CA GLY A 145 6.46 13.96 -3.61
C GLY A 145 5.97 12.56 -3.21
N PHE A 146 6.88 11.63 -2.86
CA PHE A 146 6.53 10.22 -2.60
C PHE A 146 5.49 10.05 -1.49
N LEU A 147 5.68 10.67 -0.32
CA LEU A 147 4.74 10.54 0.80
C LEU A 147 3.37 11.15 0.48
N LYS A 148 3.34 12.24 -0.31
CA LYS A 148 2.09 12.83 -0.79
C LYS A 148 1.39 11.87 -1.75
N ALA A 149 2.11 11.34 -2.74
CA ALA A 149 1.57 10.39 -3.71
C ALA A 149 1.01 9.12 -3.07
N ILE A 150 1.75 8.48 -2.15
CA ILE A 150 1.27 7.27 -1.45
C ILE A 150 0.09 7.57 -0.52
N GLY A 151 0.03 8.78 0.04
CA GLY A 151 -1.10 9.26 0.82
C GLY A 151 -2.38 9.36 -0.03
N TYR A 152 -2.30 10.02 -1.19
CA TYR A 152 -3.43 10.10 -2.14
C TYR A 152 -3.83 8.73 -2.65
N ALA A 153 -2.87 7.88 -3.00
CA ALA A 153 -3.14 6.51 -3.43
C ALA A 153 -3.94 5.76 -2.35
N GLY A 154 -3.58 5.91 -1.07
CA GLY A 154 -4.32 5.33 0.06
C GLY A 154 -5.71 5.92 0.23
N ALA A 155 -5.88 7.23 0.04
CA ALA A 155 -7.19 7.86 0.10
C ALA A 155 -8.13 7.34 -1.00
N VAL A 156 -7.67 7.23 -2.24
CA VAL A 156 -8.45 6.63 -3.33
C VAL A 156 -8.66 5.14 -3.08
N ALA A 157 -7.69 4.45 -2.47
CA ALA A 157 -7.81 3.04 -2.11
C ALA A 157 -9.00 2.74 -1.20
N THR A 158 -9.42 3.69 -0.35
CA THR A 158 -10.63 3.52 0.48
C THR A 158 -11.86 3.17 -0.35
N ILE A 159 -11.97 3.69 -1.57
CA ILE A 159 -13.10 3.46 -2.45
C ILE A 159 -13.13 2.00 -2.89
N TRP A 160 -12.05 1.48 -3.48
CA TRP A 160 -12.05 0.14 -4.02
C TRP A 160 -11.74 -0.96 -2.99
N ALA A 161 -11.06 -0.64 -1.89
CA ALA A 161 -10.66 -1.61 -0.88
C ALA A 161 -11.70 -1.73 0.25
N CYS A 162 -12.34 -0.63 0.64
CA CYS A 162 -13.29 -0.61 1.75
C CYS A 162 -14.74 -0.52 1.26
N ILE A 163 -15.05 0.51 0.46
CA ILE A 163 -16.44 0.86 0.13
C ILE A 163 -17.05 -0.13 -0.87
N ILE A 164 -16.41 -0.30 -2.04
CA ILE A 164 -16.94 -1.15 -3.12
C ILE A 164 -17.13 -2.61 -2.66
N PRO A 165 -16.14 -3.29 -2.04
CA PRO A 165 -16.30 -4.69 -1.64
C PRO A 165 -17.42 -4.87 -0.60
N ALA A 166 -17.57 -3.92 0.33
CA ALA A 166 -18.64 -3.97 1.33
C ALA A 166 -20.03 -3.80 0.69
N VAL A 167 -20.18 -2.86 -0.26
CA VAL A 167 -21.44 -2.67 -0.99
C VAL A 167 -21.76 -3.87 -1.87
N LEU A 168 -20.76 -4.45 -2.55
CA LEU A 168 -20.92 -5.67 -3.35
C LEU A 168 -21.35 -6.85 -2.47
N ALA A 169 -20.73 -7.03 -1.30
CA ALA A 169 -21.12 -8.06 -0.34
C ALA A 169 -22.57 -7.86 0.15
N TYR A 170 -22.97 -6.60 0.43
CA TYR A 170 -24.34 -6.28 0.83
C TYR A 170 -25.37 -6.62 -0.26
N LYS A 171 -25.09 -6.23 -1.52
CA LYS A 171 -25.98 -6.53 -2.65
C LYS A 171 -26.01 -8.03 -2.94
N SER A 172 -24.86 -8.70 -2.94
CA SER A 172 -24.74 -10.15 -3.19
C SER A 172 -25.63 -10.95 -2.24
N ARG A 173 -25.61 -10.64 -0.93
CA ARG A 173 -26.46 -11.30 0.08
C ARG A 173 -27.97 -11.16 -0.16
N LYS A 174 -28.42 -10.15 -0.93
CA LYS A 174 -29.83 -9.93 -1.27
C LYS A 174 -30.24 -10.57 -2.61
N MET A 175 -29.29 -11.05 -3.40
CA MET A 175 -29.59 -11.70 -4.67
C MET A 175 -30.12 -13.12 -4.44
N PRO A 176 -30.86 -13.71 -5.41
CA PRO A 176 -31.18 -15.13 -5.38
C PRO A 176 -29.90 -15.95 -5.24
N LYS A 177 -29.86 -16.92 -4.32
CA LYS A 177 -28.66 -17.70 -3.95
C LYS A 177 -27.51 -16.89 -3.31
N GLY A 178 -27.76 -15.65 -2.89
CA GLY A 178 -26.78 -14.79 -2.22
C GLY A 178 -26.28 -15.30 -0.86
N ASN A 179 -26.99 -16.29 -0.29
CA ASN A 179 -26.62 -16.97 0.95
C ASN A 179 -25.93 -18.33 0.70
N GLU A 180 -25.62 -18.68 -0.54
CA GLU A 180 -24.89 -19.90 -0.88
C GLU A 180 -23.38 -19.60 -0.96
N GLY A 181 -22.54 -20.49 -0.42
CA GLY A 181 -21.08 -20.36 -0.47
C GLY A 181 -20.46 -19.57 0.69
N PHE A 182 -19.30 -18.97 0.44
CA PHE A 182 -18.54 -18.26 1.48
C PHE A 182 -19.16 -16.91 1.81
N ILE A 183 -19.50 -16.70 3.09
CA ILE A 183 -20.01 -15.43 3.61
C ILE A 183 -19.13 -14.99 4.76
N VAL A 184 -18.65 -13.74 4.71
CA VAL A 184 -17.92 -13.14 5.83
C VAL A 184 -18.84 -12.97 7.04
N GLY A 185 -18.35 -13.34 8.22
CA GLY A 185 -19.07 -13.19 9.50
C GLY A 185 -19.30 -11.73 9.89
N GLY A 186 -20.11 -11.50 10.92
CA GLY A 186 -20.42 -10.16 11.44
C GLY A 186 -21.58 -9.43 10.74
N GLY A 187 -22.29 -10.13 9.83
CA GLY A 187 -23.54 -9.66 9.25
C GLY A 187 -23.41 -8.32 8.53
N THR A 188 -24.47 -7.52 8.55
CA THR A 188 -24.50 -6.17 7.96
C THR A 188 -23.64 -5.18 8.74
N ALA A 189 -23.54 -5.33 10.06
CA ALA A 189 -22.75 -4.45 10.92
C ALA A 189 -21.27 -4.40 10.48
N MET A 190 -20.66 -5.55 10.18
CA MET A 190 -19.29 -5.61 9.67
C MET A 190 -19.12 -4.80 8.37
N LEU A 191 -20.09 -4.88 7.45
CA LEU A 191 -20.03 -4.14 6.19
C LEU A 191 -20.09 -2.62 6.44
N VAL A 192 -20.96 -2.18 7.36
CA VAL A 192 -21.07 -0.77 7.74
C VAL A 192 -19.77 -0.29 8.40
N ILE A 193 -19.18 -1.07 9.30
CA ILE A 193 -17.92 -0.72 9.96
C ILE A 193 -16.80 -0.53 8.93
N VAL A 194 -16.68 -1.42 7.94
CA VAL A 194 -15.66 -1.31 6.88
C VAL A 194 -15.88 -0.06 6.03
N ILE A 195 -17.14 0.26 5.68
CA ILE A 195 -17.47 1.49 4.94
C ILE A 195 -17.10 2.73 5.76
N LEU A 196 -17.50 2.78 7.03
CA LEU A 196 -17.18 3.89 7.94
C LEU A 196 -15.67 4.05 8.10
N PHE A 197 -14.93 2.95 8.24
CA PHE A 197 -13.47 2.98 8.29
C PHE A 197 -12.85 3.61 7.03
N GLY A 198 -13.35 3.24 5.84
CA GLY A 198 -12.94 3.85 4.57
C GLY A 198 -13.23 5.34 4.51
N ILE A 199 -14.46 5.75 4.88
CA ILE A 199 -14.88 7.17 4.92
C ILE A 199 -14.01 7.97 5.90
N CYS A 200 -13.83 7.47 7.13
CA CYS A 200 -12.98 8.12 8.13
C CYS A 200 -11.54 8.27 7.63
N THR A 201 -10.99 7.24 6.98
CA THR A 201 -9.63 7.29 6.42
C THR A 201 -9.50 8.37 5.34
N ALA A 202 -10.48 8.49 4.44
CA ALA A 202 -10.51 9.56 3.44
C ALA A 202 -10.63 10.95 4.08
N ILE A 203 -11.53 11.12 5.05
CA ILE A 203 -11.69 12.39 5.79
C ILE A 203 -10.38 12.78 6.48
N PHE A 204 -9.74 11.86 7.20
CA PHE A 204 -8.46 12.13 7.85
C PHE A 204 -7.36 12.49 6.86
N HIS A 205 -7.37 11.93 5.66
CA HIS A 205 -6.43 12.33 4.61
C HIS A 205 -6.62 13.80 4.21
N PHE A 206 -7.85 14.19 3.88
CA PHE A 206 -8.14 15.56 3.46
C PHE A 206 -7.95 16.57 4.60
N LEU A 207 -8.28 16.20 5.84
CA LEU A 207 -7.99 17.03 7.01
C LEU A 207 -6.49 17.21 7.22
N ALA A 208 -5.69 16.15 7.04
CA ALA A 208 -4.23 16.24 7.12
C ALA A 208 -3.67 17.19 6.06
N MET A 209 -4.16 17.10 4.82
CA MET A 209 -3.73 17.97 3.72
C MET A 209 -4.07 19.45 3.96
N ASN A 210 -5.24 19.71 4.56
CA ASN A 210 -5.70 21.07 4.85
C ASN A 210 -5.10 21.65 6.15
N GLY A 211 -4.15 20.95 6.79
CA GLY A 211 -3.56 21.39 8.06
C GLY A 211 -4.51 21.36 9.25
N GLY A 212 -5.66 20.69 9.14
CA GLY A 212 -6.67 20.59 10.19
C GLY A 212 -6.37 19.55 11.28
N LEU A 213 -5.28 18.79 11.12
CA LEU A 213 -4.81 17.84 12.14
C LEU A 213 -3.58 18.39 12.88
N PRO A 214 -3.45 18.09 14.19
CA PRO A 214 -2.28 18.52 14.95
C PRO A 214 -1.01 17.88 14.37
N THR A 215 0.00 18.72 14.13
CA THR A 215 1.32 18.30 13.66
C THR A 215 2.36 18.58 14.73
N PHE A 216 3.28 17.63 14.92
CA PHE A 216 4.43 17.81 15.79
C PHE A 216 5.41 18.77 15.11
N LYS A 217 5.70 19.92 15.74
CA LYS A 217 6.59 20.95 15.20
C LYS A 217 8.01 20.93 15.80
N GLY A 218 8.29 20.04 16.75
CA GLY A 218 9.52 20.01 17.55
C GLY A 218 9.23 19.88 19.02
#